data_AF-A0AAV7XPI9-F1
#
_entry.id   AF-A0AAV7XPI9-F1
#
_cell.length_a   1.000
_cell.length_b   1.000
_cell.length_c   1.000
_cell.angle_alpha   90.00
_cell.angle_beta   90.00
_cell.angle_gamma   90.00
#
_symmetry.space_group_name_H-M   'P 1'
#
loop_
_entity.id
_entity.type
_entity.pdbx_description
1 polymer ?
#
loop_
_entity_poly.entity_id
_entity_poly.type
_entity_poly.pdbx_seq_one_letter_code
_entity_poly.pdbx_strand_id
1 'polypeptide(L)'
;MNILKLLGQWLGSSGWNTALVQAGVTTKGRAESLTIANHVKRSRHAHEVSTISLIEYRIFINKIILTITLNQFDHQVTAAVLASLQRSAYESYTLSTPPAGVMDFNEWREDRRGNSPHFRYWDITLILELSLLLFVCSIRVANFSLYKEALRGILPWFFAMDHGNYARWVSVHMQDLECLRPDLQVAFDEGKFVVQKTSRAFSCIAQDHAHEQLNAVLKGDAGIIGILSNDDSFRRFLMAAPEIIKIIEGFEAKMLPQEVKCQKHNSESLSAQTIFETDCRNLKTIFEEIGNPFCSEAEELHNVNTREVAADAVVDTVMNIEGRGKEQFKNFVENRLVYGAPMDINETIPKNNYPLFSTKAYKQVNKSAVQVKSMKEECNIINRYVFACQTRKGNVDELFSFEFHDWPPSLAASETTMRPSTKSHLIGCLTKAINLDAESGTPDVDCKILDGAAVVHLLKAGMDTTTFGDYATDIFLPFVKREAASVGRLDIVFDRYAFFSPPPPPSLDSLVRHNETTFFLQVFPRQP
;
A
#
# COMPACT_ATOMS: atom_id res chain seq x y z
N MET A 1 -1.61 -11.18 -9.47
CA MET A 1 -0.39 -10.56 -8.89
C MET A 1 0.19 -9.43 -9.73
N ASN A 2 0.36 -9.56 -11.06
CA ASN A 2 0.98 -8.47 -11.84
C ASN A 2 0.13 -7.24 -12.08
N ILE A 3 -1.21 -7.39 -12.13
CA ILE A 3 -2.11 -6.24 -12.15
C ILE A 3 -1.90 -5.38 -10.88
N LEU A 4 -1.57 -6.01 -9.76
CA LEU A 4 -1.28 -5.32 -8.50
C LEU A 4 0.04 -4.55 -8.57
N LYS A 5 1.05 -5.14 -9.22
CA LYS A 5 2.31 -4.44 -9.51
C LYS A 5 2.10 -3.26 -10.44
N LEU A 6 1.24 -3.42 -11.44
CA LEU A 6 0.86 -2.37 -12.39
C LEU A 6 0.16 -1.21 -11.66
N LEU A 7 -0.87 -1.51 -10.86
CA LEU A 7 -1.56 -0.54 -10.01
C LEU A 7 -0.60 0.15 -9.04
N GLY A 8 0.32 -0.60 -8.43
CA GLY A 8 1.34 -0.05 -7.54
C GLY A 8 2.33 0.90 -8.25
N GLN A 9 2.73 0.59 -9.48
CA GLN A 9 3.54 1.47 -10.32
C GLN A 9 2.79 2.75 -10.70
N TRP A 10 1.50 2.63 -11.07
CA TRP A 10 0.62 3.74 -11.41
C TRP A 10 0.39 4.67 -10.22
N LEU A 11 0.00 4.12 -9.07
CA LEU A 11 -0.33 4.85 -7.85
C LEU A 11 0.90 5.35 -7.07
N GLY A 12 2.10 4.88 -7.41
CA GLY A 12 3.32 5.25 -6.71
C GLY A 12 3.54 6.77 -6.70
N SER A 13 3.81 7.32 -5.53
CA SER A 13 4.04 8.77 -5.32
C SER A 13 2.87 9.68 -5.73
N SER A 14 1.64 9.16 -5.89
CA SER A 14 0.45 9.98 -6.22
C SER A 14 -0.22 10.64 -5.00
N GLY A 15 0.17 10.23 -3.78
CA GLY A 15 -0.49 10.61 -2.53
C GLY A 15 -1.49 9.56 -2.01
N TRP A 16 -1.85 8.56 -2.83
CA TRP A 16 -2.79 7.49 -2.46
C TRP A 16 -2.40 6.73 -1.17
N ASN A 17 -1.13 6.33 -1.04
CA ASN A 17 -0.64 5.67 0.18
C ASN A 17 -0.84 6.53 1.44
N THR A 18 -0.61 7.83 1.33
CA THR A 18 -0.76 8.75 2.46
C THR A 18 -2.23 8.90 2.84
N ALA A 19 -3.13 9.00 1.85
CA ALA A 19 -4.56 9.07 2.06
C ALA A 19 -5.09 7.81 2.79
N LEU A 20 -4.66 6.61 2.37
CA LEU A 20 -5.04 5.37 3.05
C LEU A 20 -4.56 5.30 4.51
N VAL A 21 -3.35 5.80 4.78
CA VAL A 21 -2.78 5.82 6.14
C VAL A 21 -3.49 6.85 7.01
N GLN A 22 -3.79 8.03 6.47
CA GLN A 22 -4.56 9.07 7.17
C GLN A 22 -5.99 8.62 7.48
N ALA A 23 -6.62 7.88 6.57
CA ALA A 23 -7.95 7.31 6.75
C ALA A 23 -7.99 6.14 7.75
N GLY A 24 -6.85 5.67 8.24
CA GLY A 24 -6.77 4.53 9.16
C GLY A 24 -7.07 3.17 8.53
N VAL A 25 -7.23 3.10 7.20
CA VAL A 25 -7.55 1.87 6.46
C VAL A 25 -6.39 0.88 6.54
N THR A 26 -5.15 1.38 6.52
CA THR A 26 -3.96 0.54 6.57
C THR A 26 -2.78 1.24 7.22
N THR A 27 -1.80 0.47 7.69
CA THR A 27 -0.57 1.04 8.27
C THR A 27 0.42 1.43 7.17
N LYS A 28 1.30 2.40 7.44
CA LYS A 28 2.30 2.87 6.46
C LYS A 28 3.10 1.74 5.80
N GLY A 29 3.60 0.78 6.59
CA GLY A 29 4.33 -0.37 6.06
C GLY A 29 3.46 -1.33 5.23
N ARG A 30 2.15 -1.40 5.48
CA ARG A 30 1.22 -2.16 4.64
C ARG A 30 0.90 -1.42 3.34
N ALA A 31 0.62 -0.11 3.39
CA ALA A 31 0.42 0.73 2.20
C ALA A 31 1.60 0.63 1.21
N GLU A 32 2.82 0.80 1.72
CA GLU A 32 4.03 0.69 0.91
C GLU A 32 4.17 -0.72 0.30
N SER A 33 3.83 -1.77 1.07
CA SER A 33 3.87 -3.15 0.56
C SER A 33 2.85 -3.45 -0.54
N LEU A 34 1.73 -2.71 -0.60
CA LEU A 34 0.72 -2.82 -1.66
C LEU A 34 1.26 -2.23 -2.97
N THR A 35 1.92 -1.07 -2.90
CA THR A 35 2.54 -0.46 -4.08
C THR A 35 3.68 -1.29 -4.67
N ILE A 36 4.39 -2.06 -3.85
CA ILE A 36 5.49 -2.93 -4.31
C ILE A 36 4.99 -4.35 -4.64
N ALA A 37 3.77 -4.71 -4.20
CA ALA A 37 3.14 -6.03 -4.34
C ALA A 37 4.03 -7.21 -3.90
N ASN A 38 4.78 -7.05 -2.80
CA ASN A 38 5.83 -7.99 -2.38
C ASN A 38 5.36 -9.20 -1.57
N HIS A 39 4.13 -9.22 -1.04
CA HIS A 39 3.76 -10.20 0.00
C HIS A 39 2.50 -11.01 -0.30
N VAL A 40 2.68 -12.12 -1.03
CA VAL A 40 1.62 -13.09 -1.36
C VAL A 40 0.85 -13.53 -0.12
N LYS A 41 1.49 -13.79 1.03
CA LYS A 41 0.79 -14.23 2.27
C LYS A 41 -0.12 -13.16 2.91
N ARG A 42 0.19 -11.87 2.75
CA ARG A 42 -0.68 -10.77 3.22
C ARG A 42 -1.79 -10.50 2.19
N SER A 43 -1.50 -10.74 0.91
CA SER A 43 -2.50 -10.90 -0.16
C SER A 43 -3.30 -12.22 -0.06
N ARG A 44 -2.87 -13.21 0.74
CA ARG A 44 -3.44 -14.58 0.83
C ARG A 44 -4.53 -14.68 1.88
N HIS A 45 -4.42 -13.96 3.00
CA HIS A 45 -5.57 -13.75 3.89
C HIS A 45 -6.65 -12.90 3.21
N ALA A 46 -6.25 -12.18 2.15
CA ALA A 46 -7.17 -11.50 1.28
C ALA A 46 -7.99 -12.51 0.48
N HIS A 47 -7.45 -13.54 -0.16
CA HIS A 47 -8.18 -14.22 -1.24
C HIS A 47 -9.56 -14.84 -0.98
N GLU A 48 -9.87 -15.38 0.20
CA GLU A 48 -11.23 -15.82 0.52
C GLU A 48 -12.04 -14.58 0.87
N VAL A 49 -13.35 -14.46 0.56
CA VAL A 49 -14.32 -13.58 1.27
C VAL A 49 -14.93 -12.38 0.46
N SER A 50 -16.26 -12.37 0.13
CA SER A 50 -17.29 -11.36 0.56
C SER A 50 -18.62 -11.07 -0.19
N THR A 51 -19.46 -12.01 -0.65
CA THR A 51 -20.77 -11.81 -1.37
C THR A 51 -21.77 -10.66 -0.99
N ILE A 52 -21.63 -9.85 0.07
CA ILE A 52 -22.69 -8.95 0.57
C ILE A 52 -22.16 -7.58 1.05
N SER A 53 -21.67 -6.73 0.13
CA SER A 53 -21.38 -5.30 0.46
C SER A 53 -21.92 -4.33 -0.58
N LEU A 54 -22.84 -4.82 -1.42
CA LEU A 54 -23.28 -4.15 -2.63
C LEU A 54 -24.82 -4.11 -2.77
N ILE A 55 -25.54 -4.51 -1.72
CA ILE A 55 -27.01 -4.48 -1.69
C ILE A 55 -27.56 -3.10 -1.31
N GLU A 56 -26.77 -2.16 -0.79
CA GLU A 56 -27.28 -0.83 -0.40
C GLU A 56 -26.58 0.38 -1.05
N TYR A 57 -26.39 0.39 -2.37
CA TYR A 57 -26.22 1.66 -3.12
C TYR A 57 -26.92 1.60 -4.49
N ARG A 58 -28.24 1.85 -4.49
CA ARG A 58 -29.12 1.92 -5.66
C ARG A 58 -29.05 3.34 -6.24
N ILE A 59 -28.64 3.62 -7.49
CA ILE A 59 -29.52 3.46 -8.67
C ILE A 59 -28.77 3.20 -10.00
N PHE A 60 -27.49 3.49 -10.18
CA PHE A 60 -26.78 3.18 -11.46
C PHE A 60 -25.95 1.88 -11.41
N ILE A 61 -26.11 1.15 -10.31
CA ILE A 61 -25.21 0.10 -9.85
C ILE A 61 -25.78 -1.31 -10.17
N ASN A 62 -27.10 -1.45 -10.32
CA ASN A 62 -27.82 -2.73 -10.26
C ASN A 62 -27.50 -3.82 -11.31
N LYS A 63 -26.67 -3.58 -12.34
CA LYS A 63 -26.29 -4.65 -13.30
C LYS A 63 -24.85 -5.14 -13.17
N ILE A 64 -23.91 -4.26 -12.80
CA ILE A 64 -22.49 -4.61 -12.65
C ILE A 64 -22.18 -5.06 -11.21
N ILE A 65 -23.01 -4.66 -10.26
CA ILE A 65 -22.70 -4.75 -8.83
C ILE A 65 -23.23 -6.02 -8.16
N LEU A 66 -24.11 -6.77 -8.83
CA LEU A 66 -24.65 -8.01 -8.29
C LEU A 66 -23.65 -9.19 -8.27
N THR A 67 -22.40 -8.98 -8.69
CA THR A 67 -21.42 -10.09 -8.84
C THR A 67 -20.02 -9.78 -8.31
N ILE A 68 -19.68 -8.53 -7.97
CA ILE A 68 -18.30 -8.18 -7.60
C ILE A 68 -18.08 -8.48 -6.12
N THR A 69 -17.20 -9.42 -5.74
CA THR A 69 -16.72 -9.46 -4.34
C THR A 69 -15.35 -10.07 -4.06
N LEU A 70 -14.32 -9.26 -4.28
CA LEU A 70 -13.09 -9.16 -3.46
C LEU A 70 -11.98 -10.25 -3.61
N ASN A 71 -10.67 -9.93 -3.61
CA ASN A 71 -9.89 -9.44 -2.44
C ASN A 71 -8.52 -8.76 -2.71
N GLN A 72 -8.48 -7.45 -2.45
CA GLN A 72 -7.45 -6.64 -1.78
C GLN A 72 -8.23 -5.51 -1.10
N PHE A 73 -8.37 -5.54 0.23
CA PHE A 73 -9.24 -4.62 0.99
C PHE A 73 -9.04 -3.14 0.59
N ASP A 74 -7.80 -2.70 0.43
CA ASP A 74 -7.49 -1.29 0.19
C ASP A 74 -7.94 -0.79 -1.20
N HIS A 75 -7.82 -1.62 -2.25
CA HIS A 75 -8.24 -1.26 -3.62
C HIS A 75 -9.76 -1.28 -3.78
N GLN A 76 -10.48 -1.97 -2.91
CA GLN A 76 -11.95 -2.03 -2.94
C GLN A 76 -12.56 -0.83 -2.25
N VAL A 77 -12.00 -0.49 -1.10
CA VAL A 77 -12.30 0.74 -0.40
C VAL A 77 -11.97 1.91 -1.35
N THR A 78 -10.82 1.91 -2.01
CA THR A 78 -10.45 2.92 -3.01
C THR A 78 -11.45 2.97 -4.18
N ALA A 79 -11.74 1.84 -4.84
CA ALA A 79 -12.67 1.83 -5.98
C ALA A 79 -14.08 2.29 -5.59
N ALA A 80 -14.58 1.86 -4.42
CA ALA A 80 -15.89 2.27 -3.90
C ALA A 80 -15.93 3.77 -3.59
N VAL A 81 -14.89 4.29 -2.95
CA VAL A 81 -14.75 5.70 -2.61
C VAL A 81 -14.62 6.55 -3.87
N LEU A 82 -13.75 6.18 -4.81
CA LEU A 82 -13.61 6.89 -6.10
C LEU A 82 -14.92 6.89 -6.88
N ALA A 83 -15.64 5.76 -6.95
CA ALA A 83 -16.94 5.71 -7.62
C ALA A 83 -18.00 6.58 -6.90
N SER A 84 -17.97 6.65 -5.57
CA SER A 84 -18.84 7.54 -4.78
C SER A 84 -18.51 9.01 -5.02
N LEU A 85 -17.23 9.36 -5.01
CA LEU A 85 -16.73 10.72 -5.26
C LEU A 85 -17.03 11.19 -6.68
N GLN A 86 -16.91 10.31 -7.68
CA GLN A 86 -17.26 10.60 -9.07
C GLN A 86 -18.76 10.87 -9.24
N ARG A 87 -19.63 10.12 -8.54
CA ARG A 87 -21.07 10.41 -8.53
C ARG A 87 -21.40 11.70 -7.81
N SER A 88 -20.78 11.96 -6.67
CA SER A 88 -20.97 13.22 -5.95
C SER A 88 -20.53 14.43 -6.78
N ALA A 89 -19.47 14.30 -7.57
CA ALA A 89 -19.03 15.31 -8.52
C ALA A 89 -20.07 15.53 -9.65
N TYR A 90 -20.65 14.45 -10.18
CA TYR A 90 -21.74 14.56 -11.17
C TYR A 90 -23.00 15.21 -10.59
N GLU A 91 -23.41 14.84 -9.37
CA GLU A 91 -24.53 15.47 -8.66
C GLU A 91 -24.29 16.97 -8.44
N SER A 92 -23.06 17.36 -8.13
CA SER A 92 -22.69 18.79 -8.01
C SER A 92 -22.74 19.51 -9.37
N TYR A 93 -22.38 18.83 -10.45
CA TYR A 93 -22.49 19.34 -11.82
C TYR A 93 -23.96 19.52 -12.26
N THR A 94 -24.84 18.57 -11.94
CA THR A 94 -26.26 18.67 -12.30
C THR A 94 -26.97 19.78 -11.52
N LEU A 95 -26.54 20.07 -10.29
CA LEU A 95 -27.05 21.18 -9.49
C LEU A 95 -26.58 22.55 -9.98
N SER A 96 -25.37 22.64 -10.55
CA SER A 96 -24.78 23.89 -11.03
C SER A 96 -25.11 24.22 -12.49
N THR A 97 -25.61 23.25 -13.27
CA THR A 97 -25.89 23.41 -14.70
C THR A 97 -27.39 23.56 -14.98
N PRO A 98 -27.82 24.50 -15.84
CA PRO A 98 -29.23 24.63 -16.22
C PRO A 98 -29.77 23.33 -16.86
N PRO A 99 -31.04 22.95 -16.63
CA PRO A 99 -31.60 21.66 -17.06
C PRO A 99 -31.51 21.38 -18.57
N ALA A 100 -31.46 22.43 -19.40
CA ALA A 100 -31.37 22.33 -20.86
C ALA A 100 -29.98 21.93 -21.38
N GLY A 101 -28.94 21.92 -20.52
CA GLY A 101 -27.55 21.62 -20.90
C GLY A 101 -26.89 20.53 -20.05
N VAL A 102 -27.66 19.77 -19.28
CA VAL A 102 -27.13 18.67 -18.45
C VAL A 102 -26.84 17.46 -19.33
N MET A 103 -25.57 17.08 -19.40
CA MET A 103 -25.11 15.86 -20.08
C MET A 103 -25.47 14.60 -19.27
N ASP A 104 -25.65 13.45 -19.92
CA ASP A 104 -25.74 12.16 -19.22
C ASP A 104 -24.44 11.88 -18.44
N PHE A 105 -24.50 11.03 -17.41
CA PHE A 105 -23.33 10.68 -16.60
C PHE A 105 -22.15 10.17 -17.45
N ASN A 106 -22.42 9.34 -18.46
CA ASN A 106 -21.35 8.82 -19.30
C ASN A 106 -20.78 9.89 -20.23
N GLU A 107 -21.62 10.74 -20.80
CA GLU A 107 -21.21 11.85 -21.66
C GLU A 107 -20.38 12.87 -20.87
N TRP A 108 -20.84 13.25 -19.67
CA TRP A 108 -20.11 14.11 -18.75
C TRP A 108 -18.76 13.50 -18.35
N ARG A 109 -18.73 12.20 -18.04
CA ARG A 109 -17.48 11.50 -17.69
C ARG A 109 -16.48 11.53 -18.84
N GLU A 110 -16.92 11.28 -20.07
CA GLU A 110 -16.06 11.31 -21.25
C GLU A 110 -15.54 12.73 -21.54
N ASP A 111 -16.39 13.75 -21.42
CA ASP A 111 -15.98 15.16 -21.55
C ASP A 111 -14.91 15.53 -20.51
N ARG A 112 -15.16 15.24 -19.23
CA ARG A 112 -14.19 15.50 -18.15
C ARG A 112 -12.90 14.71 -18.31
N ARG A 113 -12.96 13.47 -18.80
CA ARG A 113 -11.79 12.63 -19.09
C ARG A 113 -10.96 13.14 -20.28
N GLY A 114 -11.57 13.92 -21.18
CA GLY A 114 -10.88 14.60 -22.28
C GLY A 114 -10.25 15.94 -21.87
N ASN A 115 -10.90 16.67 -20.96
CA ASN A 115 -10.53 18.05 -20.62
C ASN A 115 -9.67 18.18 -19.36
N SER A 116 -9.75 17.25 -18.40
CA SER A 116 -9.01 17.32 -17.14
C SER A 116 -8.04 16.14 -16.98
N PRO A 117 -6.72 16.38 -16.99
CA PRO A 117 -5.72 15.36 -16.69
C PRO A 117 -5.87 14.74 -15.30
N HIS A 118 -6.26 15.55 -14.30
CA HIS A 118 -6.45 15.09 -12.93
C HIS A 118 -7.66 14.14 -12.84
N PHE A 119 -8.79 14.51 -13.45
CA PHE A 119 -9.96 13.63 -13.55
C PHE A 119 -9.59 12.32 -14.26
N ARG A 120 -8.89 12.41 -15.39
CA ARG A 120 -8.48 11.24 -16.18
C ARG A 120 -7.58 10.29 -15.39
N TYR A 121 -6.63 10.80 -14.60
CA TYR A 121 -5.75 9.97 -13.78
C TYR A 121 -6.53 9.11 -12.78
N TRP A 122 -7.47 9.71 -12.04
CA TRP A 122 -8.29 9.00 -11.05
C TRP A 122 -9.37 8.13 -11.68
N ASP A 123 -9.86 8.50 -12.87
CA ASP A 123 -10.75 7.65 -13.66
C ASP A 123 -10.05 6.39 -14.18
N ILE A 124 -8.83 6.51 -14.69
CA ILE A 124 -7.99 5.36 -15.07
C ILE A 124 -7.70 4.48 -13.86
N THR A 125 -7.40 5.10 -12.71
CA THR A 125 -7.20 4.37 -11.44
C THR A 125 -8.42 3.52 -11.11
N LEU A 126 -9.61 4.13 -11.14
CA LEU A 126 -10.88 3.42 -10.90
C LEU A 126 -11.09 2.28 -11.91
N ILE A 127 -10.84 2.51 -13.20
CA ILE A 127 -10.96 1.48 -14.24
C ILE A 127 -10.01 0.30 -13.98
N LEU A 128 -8.76 0.57 -13.62
CA LEU A 128 -7.76 -0.47 -13.34
C LEU A 128 -8.12 -1.28 -12.09
N GLU A 129 -8.59 -0.63 -11.03
CA GLU A 129 -9.05 -1.30 -9.81
C GLU A 129 -10.31 -2.14 -10.10
N LEU A 130 -11.28 -1.62 -10.84
CA LEU A 130 -12.46 -2.38 -11.25
C LEU A 130 -12.10 -3.57 -12.15
N SER A 131 -11.13 -3.41 -13.06
CA SER A 131 -10.66 -4.49 -13.94
C SER A 131 -10.02 -5.64 -13.13
N LEU A 132 -9.23 -5.30 -12.11
CA LEU A 132 -8.72 -6.28 -11.15
C LEU A 132 -9.86 -7.02 -10.44
N LEU A 133 -10.86 -6.29 -9.94
CA LEU A 133 -11.98 -6.87 -9.21
C LEU A 133 -12.84 -7.77 -10.09
N LEU A 134 -13.10 -7.38 -11.34
CA LEU A 134 -13.80 -8.19 -12.33
C LEU A 134 -13.02 -9.48 -12.65
N PHE A 135 -11.70 -9.39 -12.81
CA PHE A 135 -10.86 -10.57 -13.01
C PHE A 135 -10.95 -11.55 -11.83
N VAL A 136 -10.84 -11.07 -10.59
CA VAL A 136 -10.95 -11.93 -9.40
C VAL A 136 -12.35 -12.54 -9.28
N CYS A 137 -13.39 -11.73 -9.49
CA CYS A 137 -14.78 -12.16 -9.49
C CYS A 137 -15.03 -13.31 -10.49
N SER A 138 -14.54 -13.17 -11.72
CA SER A 138 -14.72 -14.17 -12.76
C SER A 138 -14.21 -15.56 -12.37
N ILE A 139 -13.06 -15.62 -11.68
CA ILE A 139 -12.46 -16.86 -11.18
C ILE A 139 -13.31 -17.41 -10.03
N ARG A 140 -13.68 -16.56 -9.09
CA ARG A 140 -14.36 -16.93 -7.84
C ARG A 140 -15.78 -17.46 -8.04
N VAL A 141 -16.46 -16.97 -9.08
CA VAL A 141 -17.80 -17.39 -9.50
C VAL A 141 -17.74 -18.44 -10.63
N ALA A 142 -16.55 -18.79 -11.11
CA ALA A 142 -16.35 -19.69 -12.25
C ALA A 142 -17.07 -19.21 -13.54
N ASN A 143 -17.12 -17.90 -13.78
CA ASN A 143 -17.73 -17.32 -14.97
C ASN A 143 -16.69 -17.12 -16.07
N PHE A 144 -16.71 -18.00 -17.06
CA PHE A 144 -15.72 -18.02 -18.13
C PHE A 144 -15.81 -16.83 -19.08
N SER A 145 -17.03 -16.41 -19.45
CA SER A 145 -17.24 -15.23 -20.31
C SER A 145 -16.67 -13.96 -19.66
N LEU A 146 -16.98 -13.75 -18.38
CA LEU A 146 -16.46 -12.62 -17.61
C LEU A 146 -14.93 -12.67 -17.47
N TYR A 147 -14.36 -13.87 -17.36
CA TYR A 147 -12.92 -14.07 -17.28
C TYR A 147 -12.21 -13.61 -18.55
N LYS A 148 -12.76 -13.95 -19.72
CA LYS A 148 -12.25 -13.49 -21.02
C LYS A 148 -12.35 -11.98 -21.19
N GLU A 149 -13.49 -11.39 -20.85
CA GLU A 149 -13.68 -9.93 -20.91
C GLU A 149 -12.74 -9.18 -19.95
N ALA A 150 -12.55 -9.67 -18.73
CA ALA A 150 -11.62 -9.06 -17.78
C ALA A 150 -10.18 -9.11 -18.31
N LEU A 151 -9.74 -10.26 -18.86
CA LEU A 151 -8.42 -10.39 -19.46
C LEU A 151 -8.22 -9.44 -20.65
N ARG A 152 -9.21 -9.33 -21.54
CA ARG A 152 -9.19 -8.37 -22.66
C ARG A 152 -9.03 -6.94 -22.19
N GLY A 153 -9.75 -6.54 -21.13
CA GLY A 153 -9.66 -5.20 -20.57
C GLY A 153 -8.31 -4.88 -19.94
N ILE A 154 -7.66 -5.88 -19.33
CA ILE A 154 -6.37 -5.72 -18.65
C ILE A 154 -5.18 -5.74 -19.62
N LEU A 155 -5.27 -6.49 -20.72
CA LEU A 155 -4.15 -6.77 -21.61
C LEU A 155 -3.41 -5.52 -22.13
N PRO A 156 -4.10 -4.49 -22.66
CA PRO A 156 -3.47 -3.27 -23.15
C PRO A 156 -2.60 -2.57 -22.10
N TRP A 157 -2.98 -2.68 -20.83
CA TRP A 157 -2.24 -2.08 -19.73
C TRP A 157 -0.89 -2.77 -19.48
N PHE A 158 -0.79 -4.09 -19.72
CA PHE A 158 0.51 -4.78 -19.61
C PHE A 158 1.51 -4.28 -20.66
N PHE A 159 1.05 -3.90 -21.85
CA PHE A 159 1.89 -3.27 -22.87
C PHE A 159 2.26 -1.85 -22.44
N ALA A 160 1.27 -1.03 -22.07
CA ALA A 160 1.49 0.35 -21.70
C ALA A 160 2.49 0.52 -20.53
N MET A 161 2.42 -0.37 -19.53
CA MET A 161 3.18 -0.27 -18.28
C MET A 161 4.39 -1.23 -18.20
N ASP A 162 4.94 -1.65 -19.35
CA ASP A 162 6.19 -2.43 -19.43
C ASP A 162 6.19 -3.81 -18.74
N HIS A 163 5.02 -4.42 -18.59
CA HIS A 163 4.89 -5.80 -18.09
C HIS A 163 5.08 -6.83 -19.22
N GLY A 164 6.19 -6.74 -19.97
CA GLY A 164 6.42 -7.45 -21.23
C GLY A 164 6.18 -8.97 -21.20
N ASN A 165 6.56 -9.66 -20.12
CA ASN A 165 6.29 -11.10 -19.99
C ASN A 165 4.80 -11.42 -19.93
N TYR A 166 4.02 -10.60 -19.22
CA TYR A 166 2.56 -10.77 -19.12
C TYR A 166 1.87 -10.27 -20.39
N ALA A 167 2.35 -9.17 -20.97
CA ALA A 167 1.90 -8.70 -22.27
C ALA A 167 2.00 -9.80 -23.33
N ARG A 168 3.15 -10.48 -23.42
CA ARG A 168 3.36 -11.61 -24.35
C ARG A 168 2.46 -12.80 -24.03
N TRP A 169 2.62 -13.41 -22.85
CA TRP A 169 2.01 -14.71 -22.56
C TRP A 169 0.51 -14.63 -22.31
N VAL A 170 0.00 -13.52 -21.79
CA VAL A 170 -1.45 -13.34 -21.65
C VAL A 170 -2.09 -13.08 -23.02
N SER A 171 -1.40 -12.46 -23.98
CA SER A 171 -1.89 -12.36 -25.36
C SER A 171 -2.02 -13.73 -26.03
N VAL A 172 -1.03 -14.61 -25.85
CA VAL A 172 -1.10 -16.01 -26.33
C VAL A 172 -2.24 -16.75 -25.66
N HIS A 173 -2.30 -16.70 -24.33
CA HIS A 173 -3.36 -17.33 -23.55
C HIS A 173 -4.74 -16.85 -24.01
N MET A 174 -4.91 -15.55 -24.25
CA MET A 174 -6.17 -15.00 -24.75
C MET A 174 -6.54 -15.57 -26.13
N GLN A 175 -5.57 -15.71 -27.04
CA GLN A 175 -5.81 -16.34 -28.34
C GLN A 175 -6.22 -17.81 -28.21
N ASP A 176 -5.56 -18.55 -27.31
CA ASP A 176 -5.89 -19.94 -27.02
C ASP A 176 -7.32 -20.08 -26.45
N LEU A 177 -7.73 -19.15 -25.58
CA LEU A 177 -9.08 -19.11 -25.03
C LEU A 177 -10.17 -18.77 -26.07
N GLU A 178 -9.81 -18.06 -27.15
CA GLU A 178 -10.73 -17.75 -28.26
C GLU A 178 -10.82 -18.88 -29.29
N CYS A 179 -9.79 -19.72 -29.37
CA CYS A 179 -9.71 -20.85 -30.30
C CYS A 179 -9.89 -22.22 -29.61
N LEU A 180 -10.62 -22.26 -28.49
CA LEU A 180 -10.91 -23.50 -27.78
C LEU A 180 -11.71 -24.48 -28.66
N ARG A 181 -11.41 -25.78 -28.51
CA ARG A 181 -12.28 -26.81 -29.08
C ARG A 181 -13.68 -26.76 -28.43
N PRO A 182 -14.74 -27.13 -29.17
CA PRO A 182 -16.12 -27.05 -28.65
C PRO A 182 -16.35 -27.84 -27.35
N ASP A 183 -15.71 -28.99 -27.18
CA ASP A 183 -15.80 -29.82 -25.96
C ASP A 183 -15.21 -29.11 -24.74
N LEU A 184 -14.07 -28.42 -24.92
CA LEU A 184 -13.43 -27.63 -23.88
C LEU A 184 -14.22 -26.35 -23.56
N GLN A 185 -14.78 -25.71 -24.59
CA GLN A 185 -15.62 -24.52 -24.43
C GLN A 185 -16.82 -24.83 -23.52
N VAL A 186 -17.55 -25.92 -23.78
CA VAL A 186 -18.67 -26.36 -22.92
C VAL A 186 -18.19 -26.63 -21.50
N ALA A 187 -17.09 -27.35 -21.33
CA ALA A 187 -16.55 -27.63 -20.00
C ALA A 187 -16.16 -26.35 -19.23
N PHE A 188 -15.61 -25.35 -19.92
CA PHE A 188 -15.21 -24.08 -19.30
C PHE A 188 -16.41 -23.20 -19.00
N ASP A 189 -17.43 -23.19 -19.86
CA ASP A 189 -18.71 -22.51 -19.61
C ASP A 189 -19.45 -23.12 -18.40
N GLU A 190 -19.27 -24.42 -18.13
CA GLU A 190 -19.70 -25.09 -16.90
C GLU A 190 -18.82 -24.75 -15.66
N GLY A 191 -17.79 -23.93 -15.82
CA GLY A 191 -16.90 -23.49 -14.73
C GLY A 191 -15.70 -24.40 -14.47
N LYS A 192 -15.43 -25.42 -15.30
CA LYS A 192 -14.34 -26.39 -15.09
C LYS A 192 -12.93 -25.86 -15.39
N PHE A 193 -12.78 -24.55 -15.56
CA PHE A 193 -11.47 -23.87 -15.69
C PHE A 193 -10.89 -23.40 -14.34
N VAL A 194 -11.68 -23.51 -13.26
CA VAL A 194 -11.27 -23.17 -11.89
C VAL A 194 -11.47 -24.36 -10.95
N VAL A 195 -10.82 -24.31 -9.79
CA VAL A 195 -10.89 -25.34 -8.77
C VAL A 195 -11.77 -24.86 -7.62
N GLN A 196 -12.75 -25.65 -7.23
CA GLN A 196 -13.59 -25.39 -6.07
C GLN A 196 -13.34 -26.47 -5.00
N LYS A 197 -12.69 -26.08 -3.90
CA LYS A 197 -12.39 -27.01 -2.77
C LYS A 197 -13.54 -27.13 -1.77
N THR A 198 -14.44 -26.14 -1.73
CA THR A 198 -15.55 -26.08 -0.77
C THR A 198 -16.85 -25.80 -1.49
N SER A 199 -17.99 -26.28 -0.99
CA SER A 199 -19.31 -26.01 -1.57
C SER A 199 -19.82 -24.57 -1.36
N ARG A 200 -19.02 -23.68 -0.77
CA ARG A 200 -19.39 -22.27 -0.54
C ARG A 200 -19.48 -21.52 -1.87
N ALA A 201 -20.45 -20.61 -1.97
CA ALA A 201 -20.48 -19.64 -3.07
C ALA A 201 -19.20 -18.78 -3.05
N PHE A 202 -18.77 -18.32 -4.23
CA PHE A 202 -17.60 -17.46 -4.38
C PHE A 202 -16.27 -18.09 -3.87
N SER A 203 -16.17 -19.41 -3.77
CA SER A 203 -14.99 -20.08 -3.19
C SER A 203 -14.01 -20.62 -4.22
N CYS A 204 -14.31 -20.51 -5.53
CA CYS A 204 -13.45 -21.02 -6.58
C CYS A 204 -12.10 -20.28 -6.64
N ILE A 205 -11.04 -21.01 -6.97
CA ILE A 205 -9.67 -20.50 -7.08
C ILE A 205 -9.05 -20.95 -8.40
N ALA A 206 -8.08 -20.17 -8.89
CA ALA A 206 -7.28 -20.59 -10.03
C ALA A 206 -6.49 -21.86 -9.71
N GLN A 207 -6.23 -22.68 -10.73
CA GLN A 207 -5.55 -23.97 -10.57
C GLN A 207 -4.16 -23.84 -9.92
N ASP A 208 -3.37 -22.85 -10.33
CA ASP A 208 -2.06 -22.57 -9.72
C ASP A 208 -2.16 -22.27 -8.22
N HIS A 209 -3.19 -21.51 -7.83
CA HIS A 209 -3.45 -21.23 -6.41
C HIS A 209 -3.88 -22.50 -5.66
N ALA A 210 -4.71 -23.35 -6.26
CA ALA A 210 -5.08 -24.64 -5.67
C ALA A 210 -3.85 -25.54 -5.46
N HIS A 211 -2.95 -25.59 -6.45
CA HIS A 211 -1.68 -26.30 -6.36
C HIS A 211 -0.79 -25.74 -5.24
N GLU A 212 -0.66 -24.42 -5.12
CA GLU A 212 0.17 -23.82 -4.05
C GLU A 212 -0.40 -24.08 -2.65
N GLN A 213 -1.73 -24.11 -2.50
CA GLN A 213 -2.36 -24.53 -1.25
C GLN A 213 -2.08 -26.00 -0.92
N LEU A 214 -2.14 -26.89 -1.90
CA LEU A 214 -1.82 -28.31 -1.72
C LEU A 214 -0.35 -28.50 -1.36
N ASN A 215 0.55 -27.78 -2.02
CA ASN A 215 1.98 -27.77 -1.71
C ASN A 215 2.24 -27.33 -0.25
N ALA A 216 1.48 -26.37 0.27
CA ALA A 216 1.62 -25.92 1.64
C ALA A 216 1.23 -27.02 2.66
N VAL A 217 0.18 -27.81 2.36
CA VAL A 217 -0.21 -28.97 3.20
C VAL A 217 0.87 -30.05 3.17
N LEU A 218 1.42 -30.33 1.98
CA LEU A 218 2.47 -31.32 1.81
C LEU A 218 3.80 -30.93 2.47
N LYS A 219 4.13 -29.63 2.54
CA LYS A 219 5.46 -29.19 2.98
C LYS A 219 5.74 -29.39 4.48
N GLY A 220 4.74 -29.51 5.36
CA GLY A 220 4.91 -29.74 6.81
C GLY A 220 5.90 -28.79 7.51
N ASP A 221 6.18 -29.01 8.81
CA ASP A 221 7.17 -28.21 9.56
C ASP A 221 8.62 -28.55 9.17
N ALA A 222 8.86 -29.72 8.58
CA ALA A 222 10.20 -30.19 8.24
C ALA A 222 10.64 -29.85 6.79
N GLY A 223 9.72 -29.41 5.93
CA GLY A 223 10.02 -29.02 4.54
C GLY A 223 10.42 -30.18 3.62
N ILE A 224 9.93 -30.14 2.37
CA ILE A 224 10.34 -31.08 1.31
C ILE A 224 11.82 -30.90 0.90
N ILE A 225 12.45 -29.79 1.27
CA ILE A 225 13.77 -29.36 0.78
C ILE A 225 14.88 -30.39 1.09
N GLY A 226 14.81 -31.12 2.21
CA GLY A 226 15.77 -32.16 2.57
C GLY A 226 15.57 -33.51 1.84
N ILE A 227 14.43 -33.70 1.17
CA ILE A 227 14.03 -34.94 0.51
C ILE A 227 14.22 -34.85 -1.03
N LEU A 228 14.27 -33.63 -1.58
CA LEU A 228 14.44 -33.39 -3.03
C LEU A 228 15.73 -33.97 -3.62
N SER A 229 16.77 -34.13 -2.80
CA SER A 229 18.07 -34.67 -3.21
C SER A 229 18.13 -36.21 -3.21
N ASN A 230 17.07 -36.90 -2.77
CA ASN A 230 16.97 -38.36 -2.79
C ASN A 230 15.70 -38.81 -3.53
N ASP A 231 15.87 -39.20 -4.80
CA ASP A 231 14.80 -39.62 -5.71
C ASP A 231 13.86 -40.69 -5.13
N ASP A 232 14.39 -41.66 -4.39
CA ASP A 232 13.58 -42.74 -3.81
C ASP A 232 12.72 -42.25 -2.64
N SER A 233 13.29 -41.37 -1.81
CA SER A 233 12.56 -40.74 -0.71
C SER A 233 11.51 -39.77 -1.26
N PHE A 234 11.84 -39.02 -2.31
CA PHE A 234 10.92 -38.12 -3.00
C PHE A 234 9.76 -38.86 -3.67
N ARG A 235 10.02 -39.97 -4.37
CA ARG A 235 8.97 -40.82 -4.98
C ARG A 235 8.05 -41.42 -3.92
N ARG A 236 8.60 -41.96 -2.83
CA ARG A 236 7.80 -42.51 -1.72
C ARG A 236 6.94 -41.41 -1.09
N PHE A 237 7.49 -40.22 -0.90
CA PHE A 237 6.75 -39.07 -0.40
C PHE A 237 5.62 -38.66 -1.35
N LEU A 238 5.89 -38.51 -2.66
CA LEU A 238 4.87 -38.15 -3.65
C LEU A 238 3.72 -39.15 -3.72
N MET A 239 4.00 -40.45 -3.58
CA MET A 239 2.98 -41.50 -3.61
C MET A 239 2.21 -41.61 -2.29
N ALA A 240 2.90 -41.52 -1.15
CA ALA A 240 2.31 -41.78 0.16
C ALA A 240 1.65 -40.54 0.78
N ALA A 241 2.21 -39.34 0.59
CA ALA A 241 1.75 -38.13 1.28
C ALA A 241 0.28 -37.77 0.95
N PRO A 242 -0.19 -37.81 -0.32
CA PRO A 242 -1.60 -37.58 -0.62
C PRO A 242 -2.54 -38.58 0.07
N GLU A 243 -2.14 -39.86 0.14
CA GLU A 243 -2.93 -40.90 0.77
C GLU A 243 -2.95 -40.77 2.30
N ILE A 244 -1.83 -40.40 2.92
CA ILE A 244 -1.75 -40.09 4.35
C ILE A 244 -2.64 -38.89 4.69
N ILE A 245 -2.61 -37.82 3.87
CA ILE A 245 -3.48 -36.65 4.06
C ILE A 245 -4.96 -37.05 4.00
N LYS A 246 -5.37 -37.86 3.01
CA LYS A 246 -6.75 -38.35 2.92
C LYS A 246 -7.17 -39.14 4.16
N ILE A 247 -6.28 -39.98 4.70
CA ILE A 247 -6.55 -40.76 5.91
C ILE A 247 -6.72 -39.83 7.12
N ILE A 248 -5.84 -38.82 7.27
CA ILE A 248 -5.91 -37.83 8.34
C ILE A 248 -7.21 -37.01 8.23
N GLU A 249 -7.52 -36.46 7.06
CA GLU A 249 -8.75 -35.70 6.82
C GLU A 249 -10.00 -36.55 7.10
N GLY A 250 -9.99 -37.82 6.68
CA GLY A 250 -11.07 -38.78 6.95
C GLY A 250 -11.22 -39.16 8.42
N PHE A 251 -10.11 -39.19 9.17
CA PHE A 251 -10.11 -39.41 10.61
C PHE A 251 -10.63 -38.18 11.36
N GLU A 252 -10.12 -36.99 11.05
CA GLU A 252 -10.56 -35.71 11.62
C GLU A 252 -12.06 -35.48 11.39
N ALA A 253 -12.56 -35.75 10.19
CA ALA A 253 -13.98 -35.61 9.86
C ALA A 253 -14.92 -36.54 10.66
N LYS A 254 -14.40 -37.67 11.17
CA LYS A 254 -15.16 -38.62 11.99
C LYS A 254 -15.05 -38.36 13.49
N MET A 255 -13.90 -37.86 13.95
CA MET A 255 -13.60 -37.69 15.37
C MET A 255 -13.94 -36.30 15.90
N LEU A 256 -13.95 -35.28 15.04
CA LEU A 256 -14.34 -33.93 15.40
C LEU A 256 -15.85 -33.74 15.17
N PRO A 257 -16.59 -33.11 16.10
CA PRO A 257 -17.96 -32.70 15.84
C PRO A 257 -17.99 -31.89 14.56
N GLN A 258 -18.89 -32.23 13.63
CA GLN A 258 -19.16 -31.34 12.51
C GLN A 258 -19.72 -30.04 13.11
N GLU A 259 -18.86 -29.04 13.29
CA GLU A 259 -19.35 -27.67 13.36
C GLU A 259 -20.26 -27.50 12.15
N VAL A 260 -21.48 -27.00 12.38
CA VAL A 260 -22.40 -26.61 11.30
C VAL A 260 -21.65 -25.58 10.48
N LYS A 261 -20.91 -26.03 9.47
CA LYS A 261 -20.06 -25.16 8.66
C LYS A 261 -21.01 -24.18 8.02
N CYS A 262 -20.96 -22.94 8.50
CA CYS A 262 -21.72 -21.86 7.93
C CYS A 262 -21.46 -21.89 6.41
N GLN A 263 -22.53 -22.09 5.63
CA GLN A 263 -22.46 -22.00 4.17
C GLN A 263 -22.03 -20.58 3.74
N LYS A 264 -22.21 -19.62 4.65
CA LYS A 264 -21.81 -18.23 4.49
C LYS A 264 -20.30 -18.08 4.59
N HIS A 265 -19.80 -17.20 3.74
CA HIS A 265 -18.40 -16.81 3.74
C HIS A 265 -18.06 -15.94 4.98
N ASN A 266 -16.84 -15.97 5.52
CA ASN A 266 -16.45 -15.23 6.75
C ASN A 266 -16.68 -13.70 6.75
N SER A 267 -16.93 -13.01 5.63
CA SER A 267 -17.36 -11.57 5.63
C SER A 267 -18.80 -11.35 5.21
N GLU A 268 -19.55 -12.42 4.97
CA GLU A 268 -20.97 -12.33 5.16
C GLU A 268 -21.29 -12.13 6.66
N SER A 269 -20.26 -12.11 7.51
CA SER A 269 -20.34 -11.57 8.87
C SER A 269 -20.56 -10.06 8.85
N LEU A 270 -21.43 -9.64 9.76
CA LEU A 270 -21.75 -8.22 9.98
C LEU A 270 -20.50 -7.41 10.32
N SER A 271 -19.56 -7.98 11.09
CA SER A 271 -18.33 -7.30 11.50
C SER A 271 -17.45 -6.89 10.32
N ALA A 272 -17.27 -7.78 9.33
CA ALA A 272 -16.47 -7.47 8.15
C ALA A 272 -17.11 -6.37 7.29
N GLN A 273 -18.45 -6.36 7.18
CA GLN A 273 -19.20 -5.32 6.48
C GLN A 273 -19.09 -3.97 7.19
N THR A 274 -19.23 -3.96 8.52
CA THR A 274 -19.07 -2.74 9.32
C THR A 274 -17.65 -2.16 9.21
N ILE A 275 -16.61 -3.01 9.19
CA ILE A 275 -15.23 -2.56 8.98
C ILE A 275 -15.10 -1.93 7.59
N PHE A 276 -15.55 -2.61 6.54
CA PHE A 276 -15.48 -2.09 5.17
C PHE A 276 -16.22 -0.76 5.00
N GLU A 277 -17.42 -0.64 5.56
CA GLU A 277 -18.21 0.59 5.51
C GLU A 277 -17.51 1.73 6.26
N THR A 278 -16.91 1.42 7.42
CA THR A 278 -16.13 2.39 8.21
C THR A 278 -14.91 2.86 7.42
N ASP A 279 -14.17 1.95 6.81
CA ASP A 279 -13.00 2.26 5.99
C ASP A 279 -13.37 3.12 4.77
N CYS A 280 -14.47 2.79 4.09
CA CYS A 280 -15.00 3.59 2.97
C CYS A 280 -15.39 5.01 3.42
N ARG A 281 -16.07 5.13 4.56
CA ARG A 281 -16.47 6.43 5.12
C ARG A 281 -15.24 7.27 5.46
N ASN A 282 -14.28 6.69 6.18
CA ASN A 282 -13.06 7.40 6.59
C ASN A 282 -12.26 7.86 5.38
N LEU A 283 -12.04 6.97 4.40
CA LEU A 283 -11.28 7.31 3.21
C LEU A 283 -12.01 8.38 2.36
N LYS A 284 -13.34 8.29 2.24
CA LYS A 284 -14.15 9.31 1.57
C LYS A 284 -13.98 10.68 2.25
N THR A 285 -14.07 10.74 3.58
CA THR A 285 -13.87 11.99 4.33
C THR A 285 -12.48 12.58 4.07
N ILE A 286 -11.43 11.76 4.08
CA ILE A 286 -10.07 12.24 3.75
C ILE A 286 -9.99 12.80 2.33
N PHE A 287 -10.58 12.13 1.32
CA PHE A 287 -10.61 12.67 -0.03
C PHE A 287 -11.47 13.93 -0.18
N GLU A 288 -12.52 14.10 0.62
CA GLU A 288 -13.31 15.34 0.66
C GLU A 288 -12.54 16.48 1.32
N GLU A 289 -11.81 16.23 2.41
CA GLU A 289 -10.93 17.20 3.09
C GLU A 289 -9.76 17.63 2.20
N ILE A 290 -9.15 16.67 1.50
CA ILE A 290 -8.12 16.93 0.49
C ILE A 290 -8.75 17.45 -0.81
N GLY A 291 -10.07 17.58 -0.92
CA GLY A 291 -10.74 18.00 -2.13
C GLY A 291 -10.92 16.86 -3.12
N ASN A 292 -12.19 16.66 -3.50
CA ASN A 292 -12.60 15.56 -4.36
C ASN A 292 -11.83 15.59 -5.70
N PRO A 293 -11.11 14.51 -6.07
CA PRO A 293 -10.30 14.44 -7.28
C PRO A 293 -11.13 14.59 -8.58
N PHE A 294 -12.44 14.39 -8.52
CA PHE A 294 -13.35 14.55 -9.66
C PHE A 294 -14.05 15.91 -9.71
N CYS A 295 -13.94 16.73 -8.65
CA CYS A 295 -14.51 18.08 -8.59
C CYS A 295 -13.51 19.19 -8.93
N SER A 296 -12.21 18.88 -8.99
CA SER A 296 -11.19 19.91 -9.07
C SER A 296 -11.33 20.74 -10.35
N GLU A 297 -11.55 22.04 -10.21
CA GLU A 297 -11.37 23.04 -11.28
C GLU A 297 -9.88 23.20 -11.65
N ALA A 298 -8.97 22.52 -10.95
CA ALA A 298 -7.57 22.47 -11.31
C ALA A 298 -7.42 21.82 -12.69
N GLU A 299 -7.03 22.63 -13.67
CA GLU A 299 -6.59 22.18 -14.99
C GLU A 299 -5.33 21.29 -14.88
N GLU A 300 -4.61 21.39 -13.76
CA GLU A 300 -3.30 20.78 -13.54
C GLU A 300 -3.38 19.48 -12.73
N LEU A 301 -2.67 18.46 -13.23
CA LEU A 301 -2.46 17.18 -12.53
C LEU A 301 -1.51 17.40 -11.34
N HIS A 302 -1.95 17.13 -10.12
CA HIS A 302 -1.13 17.25 -8.92
C HIS A 302 -1.23 16.05 -7.99
N ASN A 303 -0.24 15.89 -7.11
CA ASN A 303 -0.26 14.91 -6.03
C ASN A 303 -1.35 15.28 -5.01
N VAL A 304 -2.21 14.33 -4.68
CA VAL A 304 -3.38 14.58 -3.83
C VAL A 304 -2.98 15.08 -2.44
N ASN A 305 -1.92 14.53 -1.84
CA ASN A 305 -1.51 14.93 -0.49
C ASN A 305 -0.59 16.17 -0.47
N THR A 306 0.40 16.26 -1.36
CA THR A 306 1.40 17.36 -1.32
C THR A 306 1.02 18.58 -2.16
N ARG A 307 0.00 18.46 -3.03
CA ARG A 307 -0.37 19.47 -4.04
C ARG A 307 0.73 19.83 -5.03
N GLU A 308 1.80 19.04 -5.09
CA GLU A 308 2.87 19.22 -6.07
C GLU A 308 2.34 18.91 -7.47
N VAL A 309 2.50 19.86 -8.39
CA VAL A 309 2.07 19.73 -9.78
C VAL A 309 2.99 18.78 -10.52
N ALA A 310 2.41 17.84 -11.25
CA ALA A 310 3.13 16.88 -12.07
C ALA A 310 3.74 17.56 -13.30
N ALA A 311 4.92 17.13 -13.71
CA ALA A 311 5.56 17.64 -14.93
C ALA A 311 4.71 17.35 -16.19
N ASP A 312 4.80 18.20 -17.20
CA ASP A 312 4.06 18.08 -18.47
C ASP A 312 4.21 16.70 -19.14
N ALA A 313 5.38 16.08 -19.01
CA ALA A 313 5.61 14.74 -19.56
C ALA A 313 4.74 13.67 -18.88
N VAL A 314 4.45 13.80 -17.59
CA VAL A 314 3.53 12.92 -16.85
C VAL A 314 2.09 13.19 -17.31
N VAL A 315 1.73 14.45 -17.54
CA VAL A 315 0.42 14.83 -18.08
C VAL A 315 0.19 14.21 -19.46
N ASP A 316 1.14 14.34 -20.39
CA ASP A 316 1.07 13.70 -21.71
C ASP A 316 0.89 12.17 -21.59
N THR A 317 1.61 11.56 -20.65
CA THR A 317 1.48 10.13 -20.38
C THR A 317 0.06 9.79 -19.94
N VAL A 318 -0.49 10.45 -18.93
CA VAL A 318 -1.84 10.18 -18.42
C VAL A 318 -2.90 10.36 -19.51
N MET A 319 -2.75 11.38 -20.36
CA MET A 319 -3.69 11.64 -21.46
C MET A 319 -3.65 10.54 -22.52
N ASN A 320 -2.47 10.00 -22.85
CA ASN A 320 -2.29 9.13 -24.02
C ASN A 320 -2.06 7.65 -23.71
N ILE A 321 -1.80 7.26 -22.45
CA ILE A 321 -1.36 5.91 -22.09
C ILE A 321 -2.35 4.80 -22.49
N GLU A 322 -3.65 5.03 -22.35
CA GLU A 322 -4.69 4.06 -22.71
C GLU A 322 -4.69 3.77 -24.22
N GLY A 323 -4.60 4.82 -25.04
CA GLY A 323 -4.53 4.71 -26.50
C GLY A 323 -3.25 4.02 -26.96
N ARG A 324 -2.10 4.43 -26.40
CA ARG A 324 -0.80 3.81 -26.66
C ARG A 324 -0.80 2.32 -26.32
N GLY A 325 -1.37 1.93 -25.18
CA GLY A 325 -1.48 0.51 -24.78
C GLY A 325 -2.35 -0.33 -25.73
N LYS A 326 -3.50 0.22 -26.16
CA LYS A 326 -4.40 -0.45 -27.12
C LYS A 326 -3.74 -0.64 -28.48
N GLU A 327 -3.05 0.39 -28.97
CA GLU A 327 -2.31 0.34 -30.22
C GLU A 327 -1.15 -0.67 -30.16
N GLN A 328 -0.37 -0.67 -29.08
CA GLN A 328 0.71 -1.63 -28.87
C GLN A 328 0.21 -3.06 -28.84
N PHE A 329 -0.90 -3.31 -28.15
CA PHE A 329 -1.52 -4.63 -28.14
C PHE A 329 -1.97 -5.05 -29.55
N LYS A 330 -2.67 -4.18 -30.27
CA LYS A 330 -3.10 -4.45 -31.65
C LYS A 330 -1.92 -4.77 -32.56
N ASN A 331 -0.88 -3.94 -32.53
CA ASN A 331 0.35 -4.15 -33.31
C ASN A 331 1.04 -5.46 -32.92
N PHE A 332 1.03 -5.86 -31.65
CA PHE A 332 1.59 -7.14 -31.21
C PHE A 332 0.83 -8.32 -31.79
N VAL A 333 -0.51 -8.29 -31.76
CA VAL A 333 -1.36 -9.35 -32.34
C VAL A 333 -1.10 -9.47 -33.84
N GLU A 334 -1.14 -8.36 -34.57
CA GLU A 334 -0.97 -8.34 -36.03
C GLU A 334 0.43 -8.81 -36.46
N ASN A 335 1.48 -8.39 -35.76
CA ASN A 335 2.86 -8.68 -36.16
C ASN A 335 3.39 -10.03 -35.66
N ARG A 336 2.71 -10.71 -34.73
CA ARG A 336 3.24 -11.93 -34.07
C ARG A 336 2.26 -13.08 -33.89
N LEU A 337 0.96 -12.83 -33.78
CA LEU A 337 -0.04 -13.88 -33.50
C LEU A 337 -0.85 -14.27 -34.74
N VAL A 338 -0.77 -13.51 -35.84
CA VAL A 338 -1.41 -13.84 -37.12
C VAL A 338 -0.55 -14.85 -37.90
N TYR A 339 -1.20 -15.75 -38.64
CA TYR A 339 -0.50 -16.71 -39.51
C TYR A 339 0.35 -15.98 -40.57
N GLY A 340 1.64 -16.35 -40.69
CA GLY A 340 2.59 -15.66 -41.56
C GLY A 340 3.13 -14.35 -41.00
N ALA A 341 2.95 -14.11 -39.70
CA ALA A 341 3.49 -12.97 -38.98
C ALA A 341 5.01 -12.76 -39.22
N PRO A 342 5.45 -11.50 -39.40
CA PRO A 342 6.84 -11.19 -39.76
C PRO A 342 7.84 -11.34 -38.61
N MET A 343 7.40 -11.37 -37.35
CA MET A 343 8.27 -11.34 -36.17
C MET A 343 8.09 -12.57 -35.30
N ASP A 344 9.18 -13.05 -34.69
CA ASP A 344 9.11 -14.17 -33.75
C ASP A 344 8.47 -13.75 -32.41
N ILE A 345 7.73 -14.66 -31.80
CA ILE A 345 7.02 -14.40 -30.55
C ILE A 345 7.97 -14.08 -29.39
N ASN A 346 9.16 -14.68 -29.36
CA ASN A 346 10.16 -14.53 -28.31
C ASN A 346 10.99 -13.27 -28.44
N GLU A 347 10.90 -12.56 -29.59
CA GLU A 347 11.61 -11.30 -29.77
C GLU A 347 11.27 -10.30 -28.66
N THR A 348 12.24 -9.49 -28.29
CA THR A 348 12.11 -8.52 -27.21
C THR A 348 10.98 -7.54 -27.53
N ILE A 349 10.14 -7.25 -26.54
CA ILE A 349 9.15 -6.17 -26.60
C ILE A 349 9.87 -4.92 -26.07
N PRO A 350 10.03 -3.85 -26.87
CA PRO A 350 10.65 -2.62 -26.42
C PRO A 350 9.91 -2.04 -25.20
N LYS A 351 10.66 -1.49 -24.25
CA LYS A 351 10.07 -0.81 -23.09
C LYS A 351 9.72 0.64 -23.43
N ASN A 352 8.57 1.08 -22.96
CA ASN A 352 8.06 2.44 -23.08
C ASN A 352 8.74 3.39 -22.11
N ASN A 353 8.91 2.97 -20.84
CA ASN A 353 9.42 3.77 -19.73
C ASN A 353 8.70 5.14 -19.59
N TYR A 354 7.38 5.17 -19.69
CA TYR A 354 6.62 6.41 -19.58
C TYR A 354 6.84 7.10 -18.21
N PRO A 355 6.94 8.44 -18.18
CA PRO A 355 7.03 9.20 -16.94
C PRO A 355 5.69 9.15 -16.17
N LEU A 356 5.76 8.76 -14.90
CA LEU A 356 4.65 8.69 -13.94
C LEU A 356 5.01 9.52 -12.69
N PHE A 357 4.09 9.69 -11.75
CA PHE A 357 4.38 10.31 -10.45
C PHE A 357 5.56 9.64 -9.70
N SER A 358 5.68 8.31 -9.83
CA SER A 358 6.77 7.53 -9.23
C SER A 358 8.08 7.61 -10.01
N THR A 359 8.02 8.02 -11.29
CA THR A 359 9.21 8.24 -12.10
C THR A 359 9.90 9.45 -11.52
N LYS A 360 11.04 9.21 -10.84
CA LYS A 360 11.91 10.28 -10.36
C LYS A 360 12.23 11.17 -11.55
N ALA A 361 11.58 12.33 -11.64
CA ALA A 361 11.84 13.34 -12.67
C ALA A 361 13.33 13.76 -12.69
N TYR A 362 14.05 13.43 -11.64
CA TYR A 362 15.49 13.53 -11.56
C TYR A 362 16.09 12.14 -11.39
N LYS A 363 16.91 11.70 -12.35
CA LYS A 363 18.10 10.91 -12.02
C LYS A 363 18.65 11.53 -10.73
N GLN A 364 18.92 10.75 -9.70
CA GLN A 364 19.75 11.25 -8.62
C GLN A 364 21.10 11.58 -9.25
N VAL A 365 21.25 12.79 -9.78
CA VAL A 365 22.54 13.39 -9.98
C VAL A 365 23.12 13.36 -8.59
N ASN A 366 24.24 12.65 -8.45
CA ASN A 366 24.93 12.42 -7.19
C ASN A 366 24.83 13.70 -6.36
N LYS A 367 24.27 13.67 -5.14
CA LYS A 367 24.07 14.90 -4.34
C LYS A 367 25.38 15.71 -4.26
N SER A 368 26.50 15.00 -4.18
CA SER A 368 27.86 15.54 -4.26
C SER A 368 28.16 16.27 -5.58
N ALA A 369 27.75 15.76 -6.74
CA ALA A 369 28.01 16.37 -8.04
C ALA A 369 27.22 17.66 -8.27
N VAL A 370 25.95 17.72 -7.85
CA VAL A 370 25.13 18.95 -7.93
C VAL A 370 25.68 20.01 -6.98
N GLN A 371 25.99 19.61 -5.74
CA GLN A 371 26.56 20.50 -4.74
C GLN A 371 27.92 21.05 -5.17
N VAL A 372 28.78 20.22 -5.77
CA VAL A 372 30.07 20.66 -6.35
C VAL A 372 29.87 21.63 -7.51
N LYS A 373 28.85 21.44 -8.35
CA LYS A 373 28.57 22.37 -9.45
C LYS A 373 28.11 23.74 -8.93
N SER A 374 27.16 23.75 -8.00
CA SER A 374 26.68 24.96 -7.33
C SER A 374 27.81 25.69 -6.59
N MET A 375 28.65 24.98 -5.83
CA MET A 375 29.81 25.59 -5.16
C MET A 375 30.83 26.19 -6.12
N LYS A 376 31.01 25.60 -7.32
CA LYS A 376 31.90 26.16 -8.35
C LYS A 376 31.32 27.44 -8.95
N GLU A 377 30.02 27.48 -9.21
CA GLU A 377 29.33 28.68 -9.69
C GLU A 377 29.38 29.81 -8.63
N GLU A 378 29.15 29.48 -7.36
CA GLU A 378 29.29 30.40 -6.24
C GLU A 378 30.72 30.94 -6.10
N CYS A 379 31.73 30.06 -6.12
CA CYS A 379 33.13 30.48 -6.08
C CYS A 379 33.48 31.43 -7.23
N ASN A 380 32.95 31.18 -8.44
CA ASN A 380 33.19 32.04 -9.58
C ASN A 380 32.56 33.44 -9.41
N ILE A 381 31.35 33.51 -8.85
CA ILE A 381 30.66 34.78 -8.57
C ILE A 381 31.39 35.55 -7.47
N ILE A 382 31.70 34.90 -6.34
CA ILE A 382 32.43 35.51 -5.23
C ILE A 382 33.78 36.03 -5.71
N ASN A 383 34.55 35.25 -6.49
CA ASN A 383 35.84 35.68 -7.01
C ASN A 383 35.72 36.93 -7.89
N ARG A 384 34.69 37.01 -8.73
CA ARG A 384 34.45 38.20 -9.57
C ARG A 384 34.11 39.43 -8.73
N TYR A 385 33.25 39.28 -7.73
CA TYR A 385 32.86 40.39 -6.86
C TYR A 385 33.99 40.84 -5.92
N VAL A 386 34.75 39.91 -5.34
CA VAL A 386 35.93 40.23 -4.52
C VAL A 386 36.98 40.97 -5.35
N PHE A 387 37.25 40.51 -6.57
CA PHE A 387 38.18 41.20 -7.47
C PHE A 387 37.69 42.60 -7.86
N ALA A 388 36.38 42.75 -8.15
CA ALA A 388 35.77 44.05 -8.42
C ALA A 388 35.86 44.99 -7.21
N CYS A 389 35.60 44.50 -6.00
CA CYS A 389 35.73 45.27 -4.76
C CYS A 389 37.17 45.70 -4.49
N GLN A 390 38.15 44.81 -4.69
CA GLN A 390 39.57 45.16 -4.54
C GLN A 390 40.00 46.25 -5.54
N THR A 391 39.54 46.16 -6.79
CA THR A 391 39.87 47.15 -7.83
C THR A 391 39.23 48.51 -7.56
N ARG A 392 38.02 48.52 -6.98
CA ARG A 392 37.22 49.74 -6.73
C ARG A 392 37.37 50.30 -5.31
N LYS A 393 38.25 49.73 -4.47
CA LYS A 393 38.37 50.06 -3.03
C LYS A 393 37.05 49.92 -2.26
N GLY A 394 36.22 48.95 -2.64
CA GLY A 394 34.96 48.63 -1.96
C GLY A 394 35.21 47.89 -0.63
N ASN A 395 34.26 48.01 0.30
CA ASN A 395 34.31 47.30 1.57
C ASN A 395 33.95 45.82 1.39
N VAL A 396 34.89 44.94 1.72
CA VAL A 396 34.70 43.48 1.60
C VAL A 396 33.72 42.95 2.66
N ASP A 397 33.66 43.57 3.84
CA ASP A 397 32.73 43.17 4.90
C ASP A 397 31.28 43.46 4.51
N GLU A 398 31.05 44.58 3.81
CA GLU A 398 29.74 44.92 3.27
C GLU A 398 29.33 43.99 2.13
N LEU A 399 30.28 43.56 1.30
CA LEU A 399 30.03 42.59 0.22
C LEU A 399 29.48 41.26 0.78
N PHE A 400 30.06 40.75 1.86
CA PHE A 400 29.62 39.49 2.49
C PHE A 400 28.33 39.61 3.31
N SER A 401 27.75 40.80 3.43
CA SER A 401 26.43 40.98 4.03
C SER A 401 25.27 40.58 3.09
N PHE A 402 25.55 40.39 1.80
CA PHE A 402 24.57 40.01 0.79
C PHE A 402 24.65 38.52 0.42
N GLU A 403 23.53 37.94 0.03
CA GLU A 403 23.48 36.56 -0.48
C GLU A 403 23.98 36.50 -1.94
N PHE A 404 24.80 35.49 -2.25
CA PHE A 404 25.35 35.25 -3.60
C PHE A 404 24.60 34.19 -4.40
N HIS A 405 23.40 33.82 -3.95
CA HIS A 405 22.53 32.82 -4.55
C HIS A 405 21.21 33.43 -4.96
N ASP A 406 20.56 32.87 -5.99
CA ASP A 406 19.21 33.28 -6.41
C ASP A 406 18.12 32.83 -5.41
N TRP A 407 18.48 32.02 -4.41
CA TRP A 407 17.60 31.56 -3.33
C TRP A 407 18.35 31.56 -1.98
N PRO A 408 17.65 31.74 -0.84
CA PRO A 408 18.28 31.72 0.48
C PRO A 408 18.79 30.31 0.83
N PRO A 409 20.11 30.08 0.97
CA PRO A 409 20.66 28.76 1.25
C PRO A 409 20.25 28.21 2.62
N SER A 410 19.78 29.09 3.50
CA SER A 410 19.20 28.78 4.81
C SER A 410 17.85 28.05 4.71
N LEU A 411 17.07 28.32 3.66
CA LEU A 411 15.71 27.81 3.47
C LEU A 411 15.63 26.74 2.39
N ALA A 412 16.47 26.81 1.36
CA ALA A 412 16.46 25.89 0.22
C ALA A 412 17.82 25.21 0.00
N ALA A 413 17.79 23.94 -0.39
CA ALA A 413 18.98 23.17 -0.76
C ALA A 413 19.31 23.30 -2.26
N SER A 414 18.31 23.62 -3.07
CA SER A 414 18.39 23.95 -4.49
C SER A 414 17.15 24.74 -4.89
N GLU A 415 17.16 25.32 -6.10
CA GLU A 415 16.05 26.09 -6.70
C GLU A 415 14.66 25.43 -6.51
N THR A 416 14.60 24.10 -6.58
CA THR A 416 13.35 23.33 -6.51
C THR A 416 13.13 22.58 -5.18
N THR A 417 14.08 22.63 -4.24
CA THR A 417 14.03 21.79 -3.03
C THR A 417 14.24 22.62 -1.78
N MET A 418 13.20 22.75 -0.96
CA MET A 418 13.30 23.32 0.38
C MET A 418 14.13 22.41 1.30
N ARG A 419 14.91 22.99 2.20
CA ARG A 419 15.59 22.22 3.25
C ARG A 419 14.54 21.65 4.20
N PRO A 420 14.46 20.32 4.38
CA PRO A 420 13.55 19.76 5.37
C PRO A 420 14.04 20.14 6.77
N SER A 421 13.23 20.86 7.53
CA SER A 421 13.53 21.17 8.93
C SER A 421 13.22 19.95 9.80
N THR A 422 14.23 19.17 10.16
CA THR A 422 14.04 18.12 11.16
C THR A 422 14.11 18.74 12.55
N LYS A 423 13.00 18.71 13.31
CA LYS A 423 12.90 19.27 14.67
C LYS A 423 14.00 18.76 15.62
N SER A 424 14.57 17.59 15.34
CA SER A 424 15.70 16.99 16.07
C SER A 424 17.02 17.78 15.94
N HIS A 425 17.27 18.49 14.84
CA HIS A 425 18.48 19.31 14.70
C HIS A 425 18.47 20.51 15.65
N LEU A 426 17.28 21.08 15.91
CA LEU A 426 17.09 22.15 16.88
C LEU A 426 17.47 21.72 18.30
N ILE A 427 17.18 20.46 18.67
CA ILE A 427 17.59 19.90 19.97
C ILE A 427 19.12 19.94 20.07
N GLY A 428 19.86 19.50 19.05
CA GLY A 428 21.32 19.56 19.07
C GLY A 428 21.87 20.98 19.20
N CYS A 429 21.24 21.97 18.56
CA CYS A 429 21.62 23.38 18.71
C CYS A 429 21.29 23.92 20.11
N LEU A 430 20.12 23.58 20.66
CA LEU A 430 19.69 23.98 22.00
C LEU A 430 20.56 23.33 23.08
N THR A 431 20.90 22.06 22.94
CA THR A 431 21.83 21.33 23.83
C THR A 431 23.23 21.95 23.82
N LYS A 432 23.67 22.57 22.71
CA LYS A 432 24.94 23.31 22.66
C LYS A 432 24.83 24.72 23.23
N ALA A 433 23.68 25.37 23.07
CA ALA A 433 23.44 26.72 23.56
C ALA A 433 23.19 26.75 25.08
N ILE A 434 22.56 25.68 25.60
CA ILE A 434 22.41 25.43 27.03
C ILE A 434 23.70 24.72 27.46
N ASN A 435 24.63 25.45 28.09
CA ASN A 435 25.76 24.83 28.76
C ASN A 435 25.23 23.88 29.85
N LEU A 436 25.08 22.60 29.52
CA LEU A 436 24.60 21.55 30.44
C LEU A 436 25.59 21.26 31.58
N ASP A 437 26.76 21.90 31.57
CA ASP A 437 27.70 21.89 32.70
C ASP A 437 27.25 22.79 33.86
N ALA A 438 26.19 23.60 33.68
CA ALA A 438 25.49 24.16 34.82
C ALA A 438 24.62 23.05 35.42
N GLU A 439 25.00 22.56 36.59
CA GLU A 439 24.15 21.73 37.46
C GLU A 439 22.78 22.42 37.63
N SER A 440 21.84 22.12 36.75
CA SER A 440 20.43 22.42 36.99
C SER A 440 20.03 21.49 38.11
N GLY A 441 20.13 21.97 39.35
CA GLY A 441 19.66 21.24 40.51
C GLY A 441 18.25 20.74 40.24
N THR A 442 18.10 19.42 40.14
CA THR A 442 16.78 18.82 40.09
C THR A 442 16.03 19.32 41.32
N PRO A 443 14.82 19.88 41.18
CA PRO A 443 14.06 20.35 42.34
C PRO A 443 13.93 19.22 43.35
N ASP A 444 14.08 19.55 44.64
CA ASP A 444 13.84 18.60 45.72
C ASP A 444 12.36 18.21 45.69
N VAL A 445 12.09 16.92 45.47
CA VAL A 445 10.75 16.39 45.24
C VAL A 445 10.53 15.15 46.08
N ASP A 446 9.36 15.05 46.72
CA ASP A 446 9.00 13.88 47.53
C ASP A 446 8.75 12.63 46.67
N CYS A 447 8.36 12.82 45.41
CA CYS A 447 7.98 11.76 44.47
C CYS A 447 8.48 12.02 43.05
N LYS A 448 8.96 10.97 42.37
CA LYS A 448 9.24 10.96 40.92
C LYS A 448 8.35 9.93 40.22
N ILE A 449 7.80 10.33 39.07
CA ILE A 449 7.05 9.42 38.18
C ILE A 449 7.83 9.33 36.87
N LEU A 450 8.23 8.11 36.49
CA LEU A 450 8.99 7.84 35.29
C LEU A 450 8.13 7.09 34.26
N ASP A 451 8.15 7.55 33.02
CA ASP A 451 7.68 6.77 31.88
C ASP A 451 8.73 5.68 31.56
N GLY A 452 8.37 4.43 31.84
CA GLY A 452 9.23 3.28 31.68
C GLY A 452 9.67 3.05 30.22
N ALA A 453 8.79 3.31 29.24
CA ALA A 453 9.15 3.15 27.83
C ALA A 453 10.19 4.20 27.42
N ALA A 454 10.00 5.44 27.86
CA ALA A 454 10.97 6.51 27.63
C ALA A 454 12.33 6.22 28.30
N VAL A 455 12.33 5.70 29.53
CA VAL A 455 13.58 5.32 30.24
C VAL A 455 14.31 4.18 29.53
N VAL A 456 13.60 3.18 29.00
CA VAL A 456 14.22 2.12 28.19
C VAL A 456 14.84 2.66 26.90
N HIS A 457 14.20 3.64 26.26
CA HIS A 457 14.79 4.29 25.07
C HIS A 457 15.99 5.18 25.41
N LEU A 458 16.01 5.80 26.59
CA LEU A 458 17.13 6.58 27.09
C LEU A 458 18.35 5.70 27.40
N LEU A 459 18.11 4.58 28.08
CA LEU A 459 19.13 3.63 28.51
C LEU A 459 19.40 2.61 27.40
N LYS A 460 20.32 2.92 26.51
CA LYS A 460 20.71 1.98 25.45
C LYS A 460 21.39 0.74 26.04
N ALA A 461 21.00 -0.43 25.56
CA ALA A 461 21.69 -1.68 25.84
C ALA A 461 23.15 -1.59 25.38
N GLY A 462 24.09 -1.97 26.26
CA GLY A 462 25.51 -2.05 25.93
C GLY A 462 25.79 -3.23 24.99
N MET A 463 26.98 -3.26 24.37
CA MET A 463 27.39 -4.38 23.49
C MET A 463 27.42 -5.74 24.22
N ASP A 464 27.58 -5.73 25.54
CA ASP A 464 27.75 -6.94 26.37
C ASP A 464 26.42 -7.48 26.94
N THR A 465 25.30 -6.76 26.79
CA THR A 465 23.98 -7.24 27.24
C THR A 465 23.33 -8.08 26.14
N THR A 466 23.30 -9.40 26.32
CA THR A 466 22.76 -10.34 25.33
C THR A 466 21.30 -10.71 25.59
N THR A 467 20.84 -10.64 26.84
CA THR A 467 19.47 -10.97 27.22
C THR A 467 18.75 -9.80 27.93
N PHE A 468 17.41 -9.86 27.94
CA PHE A 468 16.59 -8.89 28.70
C PHE A 468 16.87 -8.96 30.21
N GLY A 469 17.28 -10.11 30.74
CA GLY A 469 17.67 -10.28 32.14
C GLY A 469 18.95 -9.51 32.49
N ASP A 470 19.94 -9.58 31.61
CA ASP A 470 21.21 -8.85 31.75
C ASP A 470 20.96 -7.34 31.68
N TYR A 471 20.19 -6.89 30.69
CA TYR A 471 19.80 -5.48 30.57
C TYR A 471 19.06 -4.97 31.81
N ALA A 472 18.14 -5.76 32.36
CA ALA A 472 17.40 -5.40 33.55
C ALA A 472 18.33 -5.26 34.78
N THR A 473 19.26 -6.19 34.96
CA THR A 473 20.11 -6.27 36.15
C THR A 473 21.24 -5.26 36.12
N ASP A 474 21.87 -5.07 34.95
CA ASP A 474 23.11 -4.32 34.82
C ASP A 474 22.90 -2.85 34.47
N ILE A 475 21.76 -2.52 33.83
CA ILE A 475 21.51 -1.16 33.31
C ILE A 475 20.26 -0.56 33.93
N PHE A 476 19.10 -1.24 33.79
CA PHE A 476 17.82 -0.64 34.16
C PHE A 476 17.62 -0.52 35.68
N LEU A 477 17.83 -1.60 36.45
CA LEU A 477 17.67 -1.57 37.91
C LEU A 477 18.66 -0.65 38.63
N PRO A 478 19.95 -0.56 38.25
CA PRO A 478 20.88 0.40 38.84
C PRO A 478 20.44 1.86 38.61
N PHE A 479 19.93 2.18 37.42
CA PHE A 479 19.36 3.50 37.13
C PHE A 479 18.17 3.81 38.05
N VAL A 480 17.21 2.88 38.16
CA VAL A 480 16.03 3.01 39.01
C VAL A 480 16.42 3.20 40.48
N LYS A 481 17.40 2.43 40.97
CA LYS A 481 17.91 2.56 42.36
C LYS A 481 18.55 3.93 42.62
N ARG A 482 19.29 4.47 41.65
CA ARG A 482 19.89 5.80 41.78
C ARG A 482 18.82 6.89 41.85
N GLU A 483 17.81 6.83 41.00
CA GLU A 483 16.70 7.79 41.04
C GLU A 483 15.86 7.64 42.31
N ALA A 484 15.62 6.41 42.78
CA ALA A 484 14.89 6.13 44.02
C ALA A 484 15.64 6.62 45.28
N ALA A 485 16.97 6.71 45.25
CA ALA A 485 17.74 7.24 46.39
C ALA A 485 17.50 8.74 46.62
N SER A 486 17.05 9.46 45.59
CA SER A 486 16.83 10.91 45.65
C SER A 486 15.41 11.32 46.09
N VAL A 487 14.49 10.36 46.28
CA VAL A 487 13.06 10.64 46.53
C VAL A 487 12.45 9.65 47.51
N GLY A 488 11.41 10.06 48.24
CA GLY A 488 10.67 9.18 49.14
C GLY A 488 9.83 8.12 48.41
N ARG A 489 9.40 8.41 47.19
CA ARG A 489 8.62 7.50 46.33
C ARG A 489 9.03 7.60 44.86
N LEU A 490 9.24 6.46 44.20
CA LEU A 490 9.46 6.37 42.77
C LEU A 490 8.41 5.45 42.13
N ASP A 491 7.63 5.99 41.19
CA ASP A 491 6.67 5.25 40.39
C ASP A 491 7.18 5.10 38.95
N ILE A 492 7.19 3.87 38.42
CA ILE A 492 7.50 3.62 37.00
C ILE A 492 6.23 3.13 36.30
N VAL A 493 5.89 3.79 35.20
CA VAL A 493 4.66 3.57 34.44
C VAL A 493 5.00 3.00 33.07
N PHE A 494 4.40 1.87 32.72
CA PHE A 494 4.46 1.31 31.36
C PHE A 494 3.06 1.27 30.73
N ASP A 495 2.98 1.62 29.46
CA ASP A 495 1.76 1.46 28.66
C ASP A 495 1.44 -0.03 28.48
N ARG A 496 0.20 -0.41 28.79
CA ARG A 496 -0.35 -1.72 28.39
C ARG A 496 -1.11 -1.57 27.09
N TYR A 497 -0.59 -2.13 26.01
CA TYR A 497 -1.39 -2.39 24.82
C TYR A 497 -2.27 -3.60 25.10
N ALA A 498 -3.57 -3.40 25.28
CA ALA A 498 -4.51 -4.50 25.41
C ALA A 498 -4.49 -5.34 24.12
N PHE A 499 -3.94 -6.56 24.19
CA PHE A 499 -4.21 -7.56 23.17
C PHE A 499 -5.70 -7.86 23.21
N PHE A 500 -6.42 -7.57 22.11
CA PHE A 500 -7.79 -8.04 21.88
C PHE A 500 -7.79 -9.58 21.88
N SER A 501 -7.99 -10.17 23.05
CA SER A 501 -8.52 -11.52 23.20
C SER A 501 -9.98 -11.37 23.63
N PRO A 502 -10.93 -12.15 23.07
CA PRO A 502 -12.32 -12.07 23.50
C PRO A 502 -12.42 -12.44 24.99
N PRO A 503 -13.29 -11.77 25.77
CA PRO A 503 -13.45 -12.07 27.18
C PRO A 503 -14.08 -13.47 27.36
N PRO A 504 -13.70 -14.23 28.39
CA PRO A 504 -14.44 -15.43 28.78
C PRO A 504 -15.85 -15.04 29.27
N PRO A 505 -16.84 -15.96 29.19
CA PRO A 505 -18.20 -15.65 29.58
C PRO A 505 -18.29 -15.25 31.06
N PRO A 506 -19.20 -14.33 31.42
CA PRO A 506 -19.20 -13.72 32.75
C PRO A 506 -19.66 -14.71 33.81
N SER A 507 -18.85 -14.92 34.85
CA SER A 507 -19.33 -15.37 36.15
C SER A 507 -19.77 -14.16 36.97
N LEU A 508 -20.75 -14.37 37.87
CA LEU A 508 -21.45 -13.31 38.62
C LEU A 508 -20.57 -12.46 39.57
N ASP A 509 -19.26 -12.72 39.67
CA ASP A 509 -18.33 -12.03 40.57
C ASP A 509 -17.60 -10.82 39.93
N SER A 510 -17.81 -10.52 38.65
CA SER A 510 -17.01 -9.50 37.94
C SER A 510 -17.53 -8.05 38.02
N LEU A 511 -18.51 -7.74 38.86
CA LEU A 511 -19.18 -6.42 38.89
C LEU A 511 -18.48 -5.32 39.71
N VAL A 512 -17.27 -5.55 40.26
CA VAL A 512 -16.62 -4.55 41.14
C VAL A 512 -15.19 -4.15 40.73
N ARG A 513 -14.58 -4.66 39.65
CA ARG A 513 -13.23 -4.20 39.24
C ARG A 513 -13.10 -4.00 37.73
N HIS A 514 -13.58 -2.87 37.24
CA HIS A 514 -13.21 -2.33 35.93
C HIS A 514 -12.75 -0.88 36.09
N ASN A 515 -11.42 -0.71 36.17
CA ASN A 515 -10.63 0.40 35.59
C ASN A 515 -9.18 0.39 36.13
N GLU A 516 -8.36 -0.58 35.71
CA GLU A 516 -6.91 -0.50 35.90
C GLU A 516 -6.19 -0.78 34.56
N THR A 517 -5.90 0.28 33.82
CA THR A 517 -5.25 0.29 32.49
C THR A 517 -3.73 0.49 32.55
N THR A 518 -3.11 0.40 33.72
CA THR A 518 -1.69 0.76 33.91
C THR A 518 -1.00 -0.22 34.86
N PHE A 519 0.20 -0.67 34.52
CA PHE A 519 1.04 -1.45 35.45
C PHE A 519 1.91 -0.45 36.23
N PHE A 520 1.75 -0.42 37.56
CA PHE A 520 2.55 0.44 38.44
C PHE A 520 3.63 -0.39 39.12
N LEU A 521 4.90 -0.05 38.90
CA LEU A 521 5.99 -0.52 39.74
C LEU A 521 6.30 0.56 40.78
N GLN A 522 5.86 0.35 42.02
CA GLN A 522 6.21 1.21 43.15
C GLN A 522 7.49 0.72 43.80
N VAL A 523 8.50 1.59 43.86
CA VAL A 523 9.77 1.31 44.54
C VAL A 523 9.90 2.24 45.75
N PHE A 524 9.95 1.65 46.93
CA PHE A 524 10.24 2.35 48.18
C PHE A 524 11.73 2.18 48.54
N PRO A 525 12.44 3.25 48.92
CA PRO A 525 13.77 3.09 49.50
C PRO A 525 13.65 2.29 50.81
N ARG A 526 14.52 1.29 51.01
CA ARG A 526 14.59 0.58 52.31
C ARG A 526 14.91 1.60 53.38
N GLN A 527 14.01 1.76 54.36
CA GLN A 527 14.37 2.44 55.60
C GLN A 527 15.49 1.66 56.29
N PRO A 528 16.47 2.36 56.91
CA PRO A 528 17.64 1.75 57.53
C PRO A 528 17.30 0.71 58.60
#